data_AF-A0A2G3Q2E8-F1
#
_entry.id   AF-A0A2G3Q2E8-F1
#
_cell.length_a   1.000
_cell.length_b   1.000
_cell.length_c   1.000
_cell.angle_alpha   90.00
_cell.angle_beta   90.00
_cell.angle_gamma   90.00
#
_symmetry.space_group_name_H-M   'P 1'
#
loop_
_entity.id
_entity.type
_entity.pdbx_description
1 polymer ?
#
loop_
_entity_poly.entity_id
_entity_poly.type
_entity_poly.pdbx_seq_one_letter_code
_entity_poly.pdbx_strand_id
1 'polypeptide(L)'
;MRYYAQINDLGYCICISELSDEVIKENMINILSYDTSYLGRKCDVNNMVWLDEYIDKPQEENRLNQIEQAIGILAEQVAKNTLLTGGN
;
A
#
# COMPACT_ATOMS: atom_id res chain seq x y z
N MET A 1 4.24 15.63 24.12
CA MET A 1 4.25 14.98 22.79
C MET A 1 3.67 13.59 22.97
N ARG A 2 2.68 13.26 22.14
CA ARG A 2 1.98 11.98 22.14
C ARG A 2 2.00 11.41 20.72
N TYR A 3 2.13 10.09 20.61
CA TYR A 3 2.12 9.40 19.33
C TYR A 3 0.80 8.66 19.14
N TYR A 4 0.27 8.72 17.93
CA TYR A 4 -0.99 8.08 17.59
C TYR A 4 -0.85 7.31 16.28
N ALA A 5 -1.41 6.10 16.26
CA ALA A 5 -1.70 5.37 15.04
C ALA A 5 -3.15 5.63 14.63
N GLN A 6 -3.34 6.19 13.44
CA GLN A 6 -4.66 6.37 12.86
C GLN A 6 -5.07 5.08 12.13
N ILE A 7 -6.21 4.52 12.50
CA ILE A 7 -6.79 3.34 11.85
C ILE A 7 -7.91 3.72 10.87
N ASN A 8 -8.09 2.90 9.83
CA ASN A 8 -9.24 2.99 8.91
C ASN A 8 -10.42 2.14 9.40
N ASP A 9 -11.52 2.16 8.66
CA ASP A 9 -12.75 1.42 8.99
C ASP A 9 -12.57 -0.11 9.03
N LEU A 10 -11.49 -0.62 8.45
CA LEU A 10 -11.11 -2.04 8.47
C LEU A 10 -10.17 -2.39 9.64
N GLY A 11 -9.82 -1.42 10.48
CA GLY A 11 -8.94 -1.58 11.64
C GLY A 11 -7.45 -1.58 11.31
N TYR A 12 -7.05 -1.23 10.08
CA TYR A 12 -5.64 -1.13 9.70
C TYR A 12 -5.09 0.27 9.96
N CYS A 13 -3.88 0.34 10.51
CA CYS A 13 -3.16 1.60 10.65
C CYS A 13 -2.75 2.14 9.28
N ILE A 14 -3.15 3.38 8.99
CA ILE A 14 -2.85 4.06 7.72
C ILE A 14 -1.89 5.24 7.89
N CYS A 15 -1.71 5.72 9.12
CA CYS A 15 -0.86 6.88 9.41
C CYS A 15 -0.37 6.85 10.86
N ILE A 16 0.79 7.44 11.11
CA ILE A 16 1.30 7.72 12.45
C ILE A 16 1.50 9.23 12.57
N SER A 17 1.06 9.80 13.68
CA SER A 17 1.15 11.24 13.95
C SER A 17 1.73 11.50 15.32
N GLU A 18 2.57 12.53 15.41
CA GLU A 18 3.01 13.12 16.66
C GLU A 18 2.21 14.40 16.91
N LEU A 19 1.54 14.47 18.05
CA LEU A 19 0.66 15.58 18.40
C LEU A 19 1.07 16.19 19.75
N SER A 20 0.87 17.50 19.89
CA SER A 20 1.12 18.22 21.14
C SER A 20 0.17 17.79 22.25
N ASP A 21 -1.08 17.55 21.88
CA ASP A 21 -2.20 17.35 22.79
C ASP A 21 -2.89 15.99 22.63
N GLU A 22 -3.82 15.72 23.54
CA GLU A 22 -4.61 14.50 23.52
C GLU A 22 -5.70 14.56 22.47
N VAL A 23 -5.84 13.50 21.69
CA VAL A 23 -6.94 13.33 20.75
C VAL A 23 -7.88 12.26 21.28
N ILE A 24 -9.14 12.65 21.50
CA ILE A 24 -10.22 11.73 21.87
C ILE A 24 -11.01 11.41 20.60
N LYS A 25 -10.53 10.43 19.84
CA LYS A 25 -11.19 9.87 18.66
C LYS A 25 -11.00 8.36 18.62
N GLU A 26 -12.05 7.63 18.29
CA GLU A 26 -12.06 6.15 18.27
C GLU A 26 -11.05 5.56 17.29
N ASN A 27 -10.78 6.27 16.18
CA ASN A 27 -9.84 5.84 15.16
C ASN A 27 -8.38 6.26 15.43
N MET A 28 -8.08 6.81 16.61
CA MET A 28 -6.76 7.30 16.99
C MET A 28 -6.24 6.50 18.19
N ILE A 29 -5.41 5.50 17.92
CA ILE A 29 -4.85 4.62 18.95
C ILE A 29 -3.56 5.23 19.48
N ASN A 30 -3.50 5.51 20.79
CA ASN A 30 -2.29 6.02 21.41
C ASN A 30 -1.20 4.92 21.40
N ILE A 31 0.01 5.28 20.96
CA ILE A 31 1.16 4.37 20.92
C ILE A 31 2.33 4.97 21.71
N LEU A 32 3.21 4.11 22.23
CA LEU A 32 4.29 4.52 23.14
C LEU A 32 5.38 5.34 22.46
N SER A 33 5.64 5.09 21.18
CA SER A 33 6.70 5.74 20.39
C SER A 33 6.30 5.86 18.93
N TYR A 34 6.96 6.78 18.21
CA TYR A 34 6.87 6.83 16.76
C TYR A 34 7.53 5.59 16.15
N ASP A 35 6.73 4.58 15.79
CA ASP A 35 7.22 3.32 15.24
C ASP A 35 6.45 2.93 13.97
N THR A 36 7.13 2.98 12.83
CA THR A 36 6.53 2.66 11.52
C THR A 36 6.13 1.20 11.37
N SER A 37 6.49 0.31 12.29
CA SER A 37 6.03 -1.09 12.31
C SER A 37 4.51 -1.23 12.44
N TYR A 38 3.82 -0.20 12.96
CA TYR A 38 2.36 -0.18 13.00
C TYR A 38 1.75 0.04 11.62
N LEU A 39 2.44 0.66 10.66
CA LEU A 39 1.85 0.99 9.36
C LEU A 39 1.39 -0.26 8.63
N GLY A 40 0.13 -0.26 8.20
CA GLY A 40 -0.53 -1.39 7.56
C GLY A 40 -0.90 -2.53 8.51
N ARG A 41 -0.52 -2.50 9.79
CA ARG A 41 -0.87 -3.53 10.78
C ARG A 41 -2.31 -3.38 11.26
N LYS A 42 -2.99 -4.49 11.53
CA LYS A 42 -4.36 -4.51 12.05
C LYS A 42 -4.40 -4.33 13.57
N CYS A 43 -5.36 -3.54 14.04
CA CYS A 43 -5.69 -3.36 15.44
C CYS A 43 -7.10 -3.89 15.71
N ASP A 44 -7.24 -4.74 16.72
CA ASP A 44 -8.53 -5.05 17.31
C ASP A 44 -8.85 -3.96 18.34
N VAL A 45 -9.67 -2.99 17.93
CA VAL A 45 -10.04 -1.82 18.73
C VAL A 45 -10.83 -2.20 19.97
N ASN A 46 -11.61 -3.29 19.91
CA ASN A 46 -12.44 -3.72 21.04
C ASN A 46 -11.59 -4.29 22.17
N ASN A 47 -10.50 -4.97 21.81
CA ASN A 47 -9.56 -5.57 22.76
C ASN A 47 -8.30 -4.74 22.97
N MET A 48 -8.13 -3.63 22.23
CA MET A 48 -6.95 -2.77 22.22
C MET A 48 -5.63 -3.53 21.98
N VAL A 49 -5.65 -4.48 21.02
CA VAL A 49 -4.48 -5.32 20.69
C VAL A 49 -4.09 -5.20 19.21
N TRP A 50 -2.78 -5.20 18.95
CA TRP A 50 -2.24 -5.22 17.60
C TRP A 50 -2.02 -6.66 17.13
N LEU A 51 -2.69 -7.05 16.04
CA LEU A 51 -2.64 -8.40 15.48
C LEU A 51 -1.45 -8.54 14.53
N ASP A 52 -0.99 -9.77 14.30
CA ASP A 52 0.01 -10.09 13.27
C ASP A 52 -0.67 -10.29 11.90
N GLU A 53 -1.47 -9.30 11.51
CA GLU A 53 -2.21 -9.23 10.25
C GLU A 53 -1.93 -7.85 9.64
N TYR A 54 -1.57 -7.83 8.35
CA TYR A 54 -1.20 -6.60 7.65
C TYR A 54 -2.06 -6.44 6.40
N ILE A 55 -2.37 -5.19 6.05
CA ILE A 55 -3.01 -4.87 4.78
C ILE A 55 -2.14 -5.41 3.65
N ASP A 56 -2.73 -6.18 2.74
CA ASP A 56 -2.02 -6.68 1.57
C ASP A 56 -1.39 -5.50 0.84
N LYS A 57 -0.07 -5.52 0.68
CA LYS A 57 0.59 -4.52 -0.14
C LYS A 57 0.00 -4.62 -1.55
N PRO A 58 -0.38 -3.49 -2.19
CA PRO A 58 -0.79 -3.54 -3.59
C PRO A 58 0.30 -4.25 -4.38
N GLN A 59 -0.09 -5.27 -5.16
CA GLN A 59 0.82 -6.09 -5.97
C GLN A 59 1.37 -5.26 -7.14
N GLU A 60 2.28 -4.31 -6.86
CA GLU A 60 2.91 -3.49 -7.90
C GLU A 60 3.80 -4.33 -8.84
N GLU A 61 4.47 -5.36 -8.32
CA GLU A 61 5.31 -6.27 -9.11
C GLU A 61 4.53 -6.97 -10.23
N ASN A 62 3.27 -7.33 -9.98
CA ASN A 62 2.46 -8.01 -10.99
C ASN A 62 2.11 -7.06 -12.15
N ARG A 63 1.98 -5.76 -11.88
CA ARG A 63 1.69 -4.76 -12.92
C ARG A 63 2.91 -4.47 -13.80
N LEU A 64 4.11 -4.41 -13.23
CA LEU A 64 5.35 -4.21 -14.00
C LEU A 64 5.57 -5.37 -14.97
N ASN A 65 5.46 -6.61 -14.49
CA ASN A 65 5.65 -7.81 -15.32
C ASN A 65 4.64 -7.87 -16.48
N GLN A 66 3.37 -7.49 -16.24
CA GLN A 66 2.34 -7.44 -17.28
C GLN A 66 2.63 -6.37 -18.34
N ILE A 67 3.16 -5.21 -17.93
CA ILE A 67 3.55 -4.13 -18.86
C ILE A 67 4.75 -4.56 -19.70
N GLU A 68 5.78 -5.17 -19.11
CA GLU A 68 6.95 -5.66 -19.83
C GLU A 68 6.59 -6.73 -20.87
N GLN A 69 5.71 -7.68 -20.51
CA GLN A 69 5.21 -8.69 -21.44
C GLN A 69 4.41 -8.05 -22.59
N ALA A 70 3.54 -7.09 -22.29
CA ALA A 70 2.77 -6.39 -23.31
C ALA A 70 3.67 -5.62 -24.29
N ILE A 71 4.72 -4.96 -23.80
CA ILE A 71 5.73 -4.27 -24.62
C ILE A 71 6.43 -5.26 -25.56
N GLY A 72 6.82 -6.44 -25.07
CA GLY A 72 7.47 -7.47 -25.89
C GLY A 72 6.60 -7.94 -27.06
N ILE A 73 5.32 -8.22 -26.80
CA ILE A 73 4.34 -8.64 -27.82
C ILE A 73 4.14 -7.54 -28.87
N LEU A 74 3.97 -6.29 -28.43
CA LEU A 74 3.81 -5.12 -29.30
C LEU A 74 5.05 -4.91 -30.20
N ALA A 75 6.26 -5.03 -29.64
CA ALA A 75 7.50 -4.88 -30.40
C ALA A 75 7.60 -5.92 -31.54
N GLU A 76 7.22 -7.17 -31.28
CA GLU A 76 7.22 -8.22 -32.29
C GLU A 76 6.18 -7.97 -33.40
N GLN A 77 4.98 -7.49 -33.03
CA GLN A 77 3.93 -7.13 -33.99
C GLN A 77 4.35 -5.96 -34.87
N VAL A 78 4.98 -4.93 -34.30
CA VAL A 78 5.50 -3.77 -35.04
C VAL A 78 6.59 -4.19 -36.02
N ALA A 79 7.52 -5.07 -35.60
CA ALA A 79 8.55 -5.59 -36.48
C ALA A 79 7.97 -6.36 -37.67
N LYS A 80 6.99 -7.24 -37.43
CA LYS A 80 6.30 -8.00 -38.51
C LYS A 80 5.57 -7.09 -39.48
N ASN A 81 4.86 -6.08 -38.98
CA ASN A 81 4.10 -5.15 -39.82
C ASN A 81 5.02 -4.26 -40.67
N THR A 82 6.16 -3.83 -40.12
CA THR A 82 7.13 -2.96 -40.83
C THR A 82 7.78 -3.70 -42.02
N LEU A 83 8.02 -5.01 -41.87
CA LEU A 83 8.55 -5.86 -42.95
C LEU A 83 7.54 -6.11 -44.08
N LEU A 84 6.23 -6.02 -43.80
CA LEU A 84 5.16 -6.23 -44.77
C LEU A 84 4.78 -4.97 -45.55
N THR A 85 5.12 -3.78 -45.05
CA THR A 85 4.77 -2.48 -45.68
C THR A 85 5.90 -1.84 -46.49
N GLY A 86 7.13 -2.38 -46.42
CA GLY A 86 8.33 -1.80 -47.05
C GLY A 86 8.65 -2.25 -48.48
N GLY A 87 7.77 -3.03 -49.13
CA GLY A 87 7.95 -3.51 -50.49
C GLY A 87 6.93 -2.92 -51.45
N ASN A 88 7.19 -1.74 -51.99
CA ASN A 88 6.63 -1.23 -53.24
C ASN A 88 7.59 -0.19 -53.84
#